data_AF-A0A660TL12-F1
#
_entry.id   AF-A0A660TL12-F1
#
_cell.length_a   1.000
_cell.length_b   1.000
_cell.length_c   1.000
_cell.angle_alpha   90.00
_cell.angle_beta   90.00
_cell.angle_gamma   90.00
#
_symmetry.space_group_name_H-M   'P 1'
#
loop_
_entity.id
_entity.type
_entity.pdbx_description
1 polymer ?
#
loop_
_entity_poly.entity_id
_entity_poly.type
_entity_poly.pdbx_seq_one_letter_code
_entity_poly.pdbx_strand_id
1 'polypeptide(L)'
;MDAAAGEKDTNIFIKILKAINWQKNASFIALVFLVVLSSFLSPYFLKPQNLINIMRQVSYTGIIALGMTFVIVTAGIDLSVGSVVAFTGSVVILAMNAYLNVYNNEVFAIAIGFLVGLGVGGLAGAFNALMITRGKIVPFIATLGSMAIFRSLSLFIGNAGEIQ
;
A
#
# COMPACT_ATOMS: atom_id res chain seq x y z
N MET A 1 54.32 11.65 13.07
CA MET A 1 54.22 11.78 11.61
C MET A 1 52.74 11.77 11.19
N ASP A 2 51.84 12.42 11.94
CA ASP A 2 50.41 11.99 11.95
C ASP A 2 49.37 13.12 11.83
N ALA A 3 49.77 14.35 11.45
CA ALA A 3 48.83 15.47 11.33
C ALA A 3 48.17 15.59 9.94
N ALA A 4 48.76 15.01 8.88
CA ALA A 4 48.30 15.16 7.49
C ALA A 4 47.24 14.14 7.04
N ALA A 5 46.97 13.10 7.84
CA ALA A 5 45.97 12.08 7.52
C ALA A 5 44.53 12.54 7.82
N GLY A 6 44.30 13.20 8.97
CA GLY A 6 42.96 13.63 9.40
C GLY A 6 42.35 14.80 8.60
N GLU A 7 43.18 15.65 7.99
CA GLU A 7 42.71 16.77 7.17
C GLU A 7 42.22 16.30 5.78
N LYS A 8 42.81 15.23 5.23
CA LYS A 8 42.40 14.65 3.95
C LYS A 8 41.04 13.96 4.04
N ASP A 9 40.80 13.19 5.10
CA ASP A 9 39.54 12.46 5.30
C ASP A 9 38.36 13.41 5.54
N THR A 10 38.58 14.49 6.29
CA THR A 10 37.57 15.55 6.51
C THR A 10 37.16 16.21 5.18
N ASN A 11 38.12 16.50 4.31
CA ASN A 11 37.86 17.10 2.99
C ASN A 11 37.14 16.15 2.02
N ILE A 12 37.37 14.83 2.14
CA ILE A 12 36.66 13.80 1.37
C ILE A 12 35.20 13.72 1.80
N PHE A 13 34.92 13.67 3.10
CA PHE A 13 33.55 13.66 3.64
C PHE A 13 32.75 14.91 3.21
N ILE A 14 33.34 16.09 3.32
CA ILE A 14 32.68 17.34 2.92
C ILE A 14 32.44 17.39 1.40
N LYS A 15 33.35 16.85 0.59
CA LYS A 15 33.16 16.73 -0.88
C LYS A 15 32.03 15.75 -1.22
N ILE A 16 31.97 14.59 -0.56
CA ILE A 16 30.89 13.61 -0.74
C ILE A 16 29.55 14.24 -0.37
N LEU A 17 29.48 14.94 0.77
CA LEU A 17 28.28 15.67 1.18
C LEU A 17 27.89 16.69 0.10
N LYS A 18 28.78 17.61 -0.29
CA LYS A 18 28.49 18.64 -1.30
C LYS A 18 28.15 18.09 -2.69
N ALA A 19 28.61 16.90 -3.05
CA ALA A 19 28.29 16.24 -4.31
C ALA A 19 26.86 15.66 -4.33
N ILE A 20 26.25 15.44 -3.16
CA ILE A 20 24.87 14.97 -3.06
C ILE A 20 23.94 16.15 -3.27
N ASN A 21 23.13 16.10 -4.34
CA ASN A 21 22.13 17.12 -4.61
C ASN A 21 20.94 16.93 -3.65
N TRP A 22 20.99 17.55 -2.47
CA TRP A 22 20.05 17.34 -1.36
C TRP A 22 18.57 17.47 -1.74
N GLN A 23 18.23 18.36 -2.68
CA GLN A 23 16.84 18.54 -3.12
C GLN A 23 16.34 17.39 -4.00
N LYS A 24 17.18 16.84 -4.88
CA LYS A 24 16.79 15.74 -5.79
C LYS A 24 16.76 14.39 -5.08
N ASN A 25 17.68 14.18 -4.14
CA ASN A 25 17.84 12.92 -3.43
C ASN A 25 17.15 12.92 -2.05
N ALA A 26 16.38 13.96 -1.73
CA ALA A 26 15.76 14.14 -0.41
C ALA A 26 15.04 12.89 0.09
N SER A 27 14.21 12.25 -0.74
CA SER A 27 13.47 11.05 -0.37
C SER A 27 14.37 9.85 -0.09
N PHE A 28 15.44 9.69 -0.87
CA PHE A 28 16.40 8.59 -0.67
C PHE A 28 17.27 8.82 0.58
N ILE A 29 17.71 10.07 0.79
CA ILE A 29 18.45 10.47 1.99
C ILE A 29 17.57 10.28 3.23
N ALA A 30 16.30 10.71 3.18
CA ALA A 30 15.34 10.51 4.25
C ALA A 30 15.11 9.03 4.55
N LEU A 31 15.00 8.18 3.53
CA LEU A 31 14.89 6.73 3.68
C LEU A 31 16.11 6.14 4.40
N VAL A 32 17.33 6.43 3.93
CA VAL A 32 18.56 5.93 4.54
C VAL A 32 18.68 6.41 5.99
N PHE A 33 18.42 7.70 6.24
CA PHE A 33 18.42 8.26 7.58
C PHE A 33 17.41 7.55 8.50
N LEU A 34 16.17 7.36 8.06
CA LEU A 34 15.14 6.66 8.82
C LEU A 34 15.49 5.20 9.09
N VAL A 35 16.08 4.49 8.13
CA VAL A 35 16.54 3.10 8.31
C VAL A 35 17.63 3.02 9.37
N VAL A 36 18.63 3.90 9.30
CA VAL A 36 19.72 3.95 10.28
C VAL A 36 19.18 4.30 11.66
N LEU A 37 18.39 5.36 11.77
CA LEU A 37 17.78 5.79 13.03
C LEU A 37 16.91 4.70 13.64
N SER A 38 16.04 4.07 12.85
CA SER A 38 15.14 3.00 13.31
C SER A 38 15.90 1.75 13.77
N SER A 39 17.05 1.47 13.16
CA SER A 39 17.93 0.36 13.56
C SER A 39 18.52 0.57 14.96
N PHE A 40 18.79 1.82 15.36
CA PHE A 40 19.26 2.15 16.70
C PHE A 40 18.13 2.24 17.73
N LEU A 41 16.96 2.73 17.32
CA LEU A 41 15.82 2.93 18.24
C LEU A 41 15.07 1.64 18.57
N SER A 42 15.12 0.62 17.71
CA SER A 42 14.40 -0.63 17.93
C SER A 42 15.22 -1.87 17.56
N PRO A 43 15.44 -2.81 18.50
CA PRO A 43 16.13 -4.07 18.20
C PRO A 43 15.29 -5.00 17.32
N TYR A 44 14.02 -4.66 17.05
CA TYR A 44 13.13 -5.43 16.19
C TYR A 44 13.16 -4.95 14.74
N PHE A 45 13.69 -3.76 14.46
CA PHE A 45 13.58 -3.12 13.15
C PHE A 45 14.21 -3.95 12.02
N LEU A 46 15.45 -4.41 12.22
CA LEU A 46 16.19 -5.20 11.23
C LEU A 46 15.85 -6.70 11.26
N LYS A 47 14.91 -7.14 12.11
CA LYS A 47 14.50 -8.56 12.11
C LYS A 47 13.87 -8.91 10.77
N PRO A 48 14.20 -10.08 10.17
CA PRO A 48 13.66 -10.49 8.87
C PRO A 48 12.14 -10.38 8.79
N GLN A 49 11.43 -10.75 9.86
CA GLN A 49 9.97 -10.65 9.91
C GLN A 49 9.47 -9.20 9.77
N ASN A 50 10.12 -8.25 10.45
CA ASN A 50 9.74 -6.83 10.36
C ASN A 50 10.05 -6.27 8.96
N LEU A 51 11.21 -6.62 8.40
CA LEU A 51 11.58 -6.22 7.04
C LEU A 51 10.58 -6.78 6.01
N ILE A 52 10.19 -8.05 6.13
CA ILE A 52 9.16 -8.67 5.27
C ILE A 52 7.81 -7.94 5.43
N ASN A 53 7.42 -7.59 6.66
CA ASN A 53 6.17 -6.87 6.91
C ASN A 53 6.17 -5.47 6.27
N ILE A 54 7.28 -4.71 6.43
CA ILE A 54 7.46 -3.40 5.78
C ILE A 54 7.39 -3.55 4.26
N MET A 55 8.13 -4.51 3.70
CA MET A 55 8.14 -4.76 2.27
C MET A 55 6.74 -5.11 1.76
N ARG A 56 5.98 -5.97 2.46
CA ARG A 56 4.59 -6.31 2.12
C ARG A 56 3.69 -5.07 2.12
N GLN A 57 3.81 -4.20 3.12
CA GLN A 57 3.01 -2.97 3.21
C GLN A 57 3.33 -2.01 2.06
N VAL A 58 4.61 -1.83 1.73
CA VAL A 58 5.03 -0.99 0.60
C VAL A 58 4.61 -1.60 -0.75
N SER A 59 4.76 -2.92 -0.92
CA SER A 59 4.32 -3.62 -2.14
C SER A 59 2.83 -3.42 -2.39
N TYR A 60 2.01 -3.50 -1.35
CA TYR A 60 0.57 -3.26 -1.44
C TYR A 60 0.25 -1.86 -2.01
N THR A 61 0.84 -0.80 -1.43
CA THR A 61 0.66 0.57 -1.94
C THR A 61 1.26 0.77 -3.33
N GLY A 62 2.40 0.13 -3.62
CA GLY A 62 3.05 0.20 -4.93
C GLY A 62 2.20 -0.40 -6.05
N ILE A 63 1.62 -1.58 -5.85
CA ILE A 63 0.71 -2.22 -6.82
C ILE A 63 -0.51 -1.33 -7.09
N ILE A 64 -1.07 -0.72 -6.04
CA ILE A 64 -2.17 0.23 -6.19
C ILE A 64 -1.76 1.45 -7.01
N ALA A 65 -0.60 2.04 -6.71
CA ALA A 65 -0.09 3.20 -7.44
C ALA A 65 0.07 2.92 -8.95
N LEU A 66 0.51 1.70 -9.31
CA LEU A 66 0.57 1.26 -10.71
C LEU A 66 -0.83 1.26 -11.36
N GLY A 67 -1.84 0.72 -10.68
CA GLY A 67 -3.23 0.77 -11.17
C GLY A 67 -3.77 2.20 -11.29
N MET A 68 -3.50 3.04 -10.29
CA MET A 68 -3.91 4.44 -10.25
C MET A 68 -3.29 5.29 -11.37
N THR A 69 -2.14 4.88 -11.91
CA THR A 69 -1.53 5.54 -13.06
C THR A 69 -2.50 5.57 -14.26
N PHE A 70 -3.22 4.48 -14.52
CA PHE A 70 -4.22 4.43 -15.61
C PHE A 70 -5.40 5.38 -15.36
N VAL A 71 -5.82 5.53 -14.10
CA VAL A 71 -6.89 6.46 -13.71
C VAL A 71 -6.45 7.91 -13.93
N ILE A 72 -5.23 8.25 -13.51
CA ILE A 72 -4.70 9.62 -13.63
C ILE A 72 -4.46 9.99 -15.09
N VAL A 73 -3.93 9.08 -15.91
CA VAL A 73 -3.69 9.35 -17.34
C VAL A 73 -4.99 9.63 -18.10
N THR A 74 -6.12 9.08 -17.64
CA THR A 74 -7.45 9.39 -18.20
C THR A 74 -8.07 10.68 -17.63
N ALA A 75 -7.29 11.48 -16.89
CA ALA A 75 -7.73 12.66 -16.14
C ALA A 75 -8.85 12.36 -15.11
N GLY A 76 -8.94 11.10 -14.67
CA GLY A 76 -9.83 10.66 -13.61
C GLY A 76 -9.23 10.82 -12.22
N ILE A 77 -10.08 10.65 -11.20
CA ILE A 77 -9.68 10.56 -9.80
C ILE A 77 -10.44 9.37 -9.20
N ASP A 78 -9.73 8.51 -8.46
CA ASP A 78 -10.37 7.42 -7.70
C ASP A 78 -10.04 7.56 -6.21
N LEU A 79 -11.03 8.01 -5.44
CA LEU A 79 -10.96 8.13 -3.98
C LEU A 79 -11.31 6.81 -3.27
N SER A 80 -11.96 5.88 -3.97
CA SER A 80 -12.51 4.65 -3.39
C SER A 80 -11.46 3.57 -3.16
N VAL A 81 -10.26 3.71 -3.71
CA VAL A 81 -9.22 2.66 -3.73
C VAL A 81 -8.90 2.07 -2.35
N GLY A 82 -8.81 2.91 -1.32
CA GLY A 82 -8.56 2.45 0.05
C GLY A 82 -9.71 1.60 0.61
N SER A 83 -10.95 2.05 0.41
CA SER A 83 -12.14 1.31 0.83
C SER A 83 -12.42 0.07 0.00
N VAL A 84 -12.09 0.09 -1.31
CA VAL A 84 -12.18 -1.10 -2.18
C VAL A 84 -11.24 -2.17 -1.65
N VAL A 85 -10.01 -1.84 -1.30
CA VAL A 85 -9.11 -2.84 -0.72
C VAL A 85 -9.63 -3.35 0.61
N ALA A 86 -10.05 -2.47 1.53
CA ALA A 86 -10.56 -2.91 2.82
C ALA A 86 -11.69 -3.92 2.63
N PHE A 87 -12.63 -3.61 1.73
CA PHE A 87 -13.75 -4.46 1.40
C PHE A 87 -13.31 -5.78 0.76
N THR A 88 -12.46 -5.72 -0.28
CA THR A 88 -11.93 -6.92 -0.94
C THR A 88 -11.17 -7.81 0.03
N GLY A 89 -10.34 -7.25 0.90
CA GLY A 89 -9.61 -7.98 1.94
C GLY A 89 -10.54 -8.69 2.91
N SER A 90 -11.58 -8.02 3.39
CA SER A 90 -12.61 -8.62 4.23
C SER A 90 -13.31 -9.80 3.55
N VAL A 91 -13.72 -9.66 2.28
CA VAL A 91 -14.38 -10.74 1.53
C VAL A 91 -13.43 -11.90 1.25
N VAL A 92 -12.16 -11.63 0.93
CA VAL A 92 -11.13 -12.67 0.74
C VAL A 92 -10.93 -13.48 2.01
N ILE A 93 -10.81 -12.84 3.17
CA ILE A 93 -10.64 -13.54 4.45
C ILE A 93 -11.87 -14.42 4.75
N LEU A 94 -13.09 -13.90 4.54
CA LEU A 94 -14.30 -14.69 4.71
C LEU A 94 -14.33 -15.92 3.81
N ALA A 95 -13.97 -15.77 2.52
CA ALA A 95 -13.94 -16.87 1.57
C ALA A 95 -12.89 -17.93 1.93
N MET A 96 -11.69 -17.49 2.33
CA MET A 96 -10.61 -18.38 2.79
C MET A 96 -11.04 -19.17 4.02
N ASN A 97 -11.61 -18.50 5.03
CA ASN A 97 -12.06 -19.14 6.26
C ASN A 97 -13.20 -20.13 5.99
N ALA A 98 -14.17 -19.76 5.15
CA ALA A 98 -15.26 -20.65 4.75
C ALA A 98 -14.73 -21.94 4.09
N TYR A 99 -13.72 -21.84 3.22
CA TYR A 99 -13.11 -23.00 2.59
C TYR A 99 -12.31 -23.85 3.58
N LEU A 100 -11.47 -23.22 4.42
CA LEU A 100 -10.66 -23.91 5.42
C LEU A 100 -11.50 -24.71 6.41
N ASN A 101 -12.64 -24.18 6.84
CA ASN A 101 -13.54 -24.86 7.77
C ASN A 101 -14.12 -26.18 7.22
N VAL A 102 -14.21 -26.33 5.89
CA VAL A 102 -14.79 -27.51 5.25
C VAL A 102 -13.73 -28.48 4.77
N TYR A 103 -12.67 -27.99 4.13
CA TYR A 103 -11.70 -28.82 3.41
C TYR A 103 -10.31 -28.84 4.07
N ASN A 104 -10.05 -27.96 5.04
CA ASN A 104 -8.79 -27.83 5.79
C ASN A 104 -7.51 -27.86 4.92
N ASN A 105 -7.58 -27.30 3.70
CA ASN A 105 -6.46 -27.23 2.77
C ASN A 105 -6.03 -25.77 2.54
N GLU A 106 -4.89 -25.40 3.11
CA GLU A 106 -4.37 -24.02 3.09
C GLU A 106 -4.01 -23.53 1.69
N VAL A 107 -3.44 -24.41 0.85
CA VAL A 107 -3.00 -24.03 -0.49
C VAL A 107 -4.19 -23.66 -1.37
N PHE A 108 -5.25 -24.47 -1.32
CA PHE A 108 -6.48 -24.18 -2.06
C PHE A 108 -7.24 -22.97 -1.47
N ALA A 109 -7.19 -22.75 -0.16
CA ALA A 109 -7.76 -21.55 0.45
C ALA A 109 -7.12 -20.29 -0.13
N ILE A 110 -5.78 -20.26 -0.24
CA ILE A 110 -5.05 -19.13 -0.84
C ILE A 110 -5.45 -18.93 -2.31
N ALA A 111 -5.56 -20.00 -3.09
CA ALA A 111 -5.98 -19.92 -4.50
C ALA A 111 -7.40 -19.34 -4.63
N ILE A 112 -8.34 -19.77 -3.79
CA ILE A 112 -9.70 -19.23 -3.75
C ILE A 112 -9.68 -17.76 -3.34
N GLY A 113 -8.94 -17.41 -2.29
CA GLY A 113 -8.77 -16.04 -1.85
C GLY A 113 -8.24 -15.13 -2.95
N PHE A 114 -7.26 -15.60 -3.73
CA PHE A 114 -6.75 -14.87 -4.90
C PHE A 114 -7.82 -14.65 -5.97
N LEU A 115 -8.57 -15.68 -6.35
CA LEU A 115 -9.64 -15.58 -7.35
C LEU A 115 -10.78 -14.65 -6.88
N VAL A 116 -11.18 -14.76 -5.62
CA VAL A 116 -12.18 -13.89 -5.00
C VAL A 116 -11.69 -12.45 -4.98
N GLY A 117 -10.41 -12.22 -4.63
CA GLY A 117 -9.81 -10.90 -4.62
C GLY A 117 -9.82 -10.23 -5.99
N LEU A 118 -9.42 -10.97 -7.03
CA LEU A 118 -9.49 -10.48 -8.42
C LEU A 118 -10.92 -10.20 -8.85
N GLY A 119 -11.86 -11.08 -8.51
CA GLY A 119 -13.28 -10.92 -8.84
C GLY A 119 -13.89 -9.69 -8.18
N VAL A 120 -13.78 -9.57 -6.86
CA VAL A 120 -14.37 -8.46 -6.08
C VAL A 120 -13.72 -7.12 -6.47
N GLY A 121 -12.39 -7.08 -6.55
CA GLY A 121 -11.66 -5.87 -6.95
C GLY A 121 -12.00 -5.45 -8.39
N GLY A 122 -12.07 -6.40 -9.32
CA GLY A 122 -12.46 -6.16 -10.70
C GLY A 122 -13.90 -5.65 -10.83
N LEU A 123 -14.84 -6.22 -10.08
CA LEU A 123 -16.24 -5.78 -10.03
C LEU A 123 -16.37 -4.38 -9.44
N ALA A 124 -15.64 -4.06 -8.37
CA ALA A 124 -15.62 -2.73 -7.78
C ALA A 124 -15.07 -1.67 -8.76
N GLY A 125 -13.98 -1.99 -9.47
CA GLY A 125 -13.44 -1.15 -10.53
C GLY A 125 -14.42 -0.96 -11.69
N ALA A 126 -15.06 -2.04 -12.14
CA ALA A 126 -16.07 -2.00 -13.20
C ALA A 126 -17.30 -1.17 -12.79
N PHE A 127 -17.72 -1.25 -11.52
CA PHE A 127 -18.80 -0.43 -10.98
C PHE A 127 -18.50 1.07 -11.12
N ASN A 128 -17.32 1.51 -10.66
CA ASN A 128 -16.88 2.89 -10.84
C ASN A 128 -16.79 3.28 -12.33
N ALA A 129 -16.20 2.41 -13.16
CA ALA A 129 -16.05 2.65 -14.58
C ALA A 129 -17.40 2.81 -15.30
N LEU A 130 -18.41 2.00 -14.96
CA LEU A 130 -19.75 2.09 -15.53
C LEU A 130 -20.48 3.37 -15.10
N MET A 131 -20.38 3.77 -13.83
CA MET A 131 -20.95 5.03 -13.34
C MET A 131 -20.37 6.25 -14.08
N ILE A 132 -19.07 6.23 -14.36
CA ILE A 132 -18.39 7.33 -15.04
C ILE A 132 -18.71 7.32 -16.53
N THR A 133 -18.50 6.20 -17.21
CA THR A 133 -18.59 6.11 -18.69
C THR A 133 -20.03 6.09 -19.20
N ARG A 134 -20.93 5.34 -18.56
CA ARG A 134 -22.34 5.20 -18.97
C ARG A 134 -23.24 6.12 -18.16
N GLY A 135 -22.99 6.24 -16.86
CA GLY A 135 -23.75 7.14 -15.99
C GLY A 135 -23.43 8.62 -16.19
N LYS A 136 -22.33 8.95 -16.89
CA LYS A 136 -21.85 10.33 -17.13
C LYS A 136 -21.68 11.13 -15.83
N ILE A 137 -21.36 10.43 -14.74
CA ILE A 137 -21.08 11.03 -13.43
C ILE A 137 -19.60 11.44 -13.41
N VAL A 138 -19.32 12.62 -12.85
CA VAL A 138 -17.93 13.09 -12.67
C VAL A 138 -17.14 12.10 -11.79
N PRO A 139 -15.92 11.68 -12.17
CA PRO A 139 -15.14 10.65 -11.47
C PRO A 139 -15.00 10.86 -9.96
N PHE A 140 -14.76 12.11 -9.55
CA PHE A 140 -14.66 12.47 -8.14
C PHE A 140 -15.93 12.10 -7.34
N ILE A 141 -17.11 12.42 -7.87
CA ILE A 141 -18.39 12.16 -7.19
C ILE A 141 -18.70 10.66 -7.17
N ALA A 142 -18.50 9.99 -8.30
CA ALA A 142 -18.72 8.55 -8.41
C ALA A 142 -17.85 7.77 -7.41
N THR A 143 -16.56 8.12 -7.34
CA THR A 143 -15.62 7.41 -6.45
C THR A 143 -15.72 7.82 -4.99
N LEU A 144 -16.15 9.05 -4.67
CA LEU A 144 -16.49 9.43 -3.30
C LEU A 144 -17.73 8.68 -2.79
N GLY A 145 -18.75 8.52 -3.63
CA GLY A 145 -19.94 7.72 -3.31
C GLY A 145 -19.61 6.25 -3.11
N SER A 146 -18.85 5.65 -4.03
CA SER A 146 -18.44 4.24 -3.89
C SER A 146 -17.48 4.03 -2.73
N MET A 147 -16.65 5.03 -2.39
CA MET A 147 -15.83 4.99 -1.18
C MET A 147 -16.67 4.77 0.07
N ALA A 148 -17.76 5.52 0.23
CA ALA A 148 -18.68 5.37 1.37
C ALA A 148 -19.34 3.98 1.38
N ILE A 149 -19.79 3.50 0.21
CA ILE A 149 -20.43 2.17 0.08
C ILE A 149 -19.47 1.06 0.53
N PHE A 150 -18.27 0.99 -0.06
CA PHE A 150 -17.31 -0.08 0.24
C PHE A 150 -16.79 0.02 1.68
N ARG A 151 -16.61 1.24 2.20
CA ARG A 151 -16.25 1.45 3.60
C ARG A 151 -17.32 0.91 4.54
N SER A 152 -18.59 1.24 4.32
CA SER A 152 -19.70 0.75 5.15
C SER A 152 -19.85 -0.76 5.07
N LEU A 153 -19.71 -1.36 3.89
CA LEU A 153 -19.72 -2.80 3.73
C LEU A 153 -18.56 -3.49 4.46
N SER A 154 -17.36 -2.88 4.45
CA SER A 154 -16.21 -3.39 5.19
C SER A 154 -16.46 -3.38 6.70
N LEU A 155 -17.03 -2.27 7.21
CA LEU A 155 -17.39 -2.14 8.62
C LEU A 155 -18.46 -3.16 9.04
N PHE A 156 -19.48 -3.35 8.20
CA PHE A 156 -20.51 -4.36 8.41
C PHE A 156 -19.91 -5.78 8.50
N ILE A 157 -19.03 -6.16 7.56
CA ILE A 157 -18.36 -7.46 7.60
C ILE A 157 -17.48 -7.62 8.85
N GLY A 158 -16.79 -6.55 9.24
CA GLY A 158 -15.95 -6.54 10.44
C GLY A 158 -16.74 -6.59 11.76
N ASN A 159 -18.07 -6.58 11.72
CA ASN A 159 -18.94 -6.32 12.89
C ASN A 159 -18.49 -5.08 13.67
N ALA A 160 -17.89 -4.12 12.97
CA ALA A 160 -17.41 -2.87 13.53
C ALA A 160 -18.56 -1.86 13.48
N GLY A 161 -19.52 -2.01 14.41
CA GLY A 161 -20.58 -1.04 14.62
C GLY A 161 -20.03 0.22 15.29
N GLU A 162 -20.53 1.40 14.89
CA GLU A 162 -20.59 2.50 15.84
C GLU A 162 -21.49 2.05 16.98
N ILE A 163 -20.89 1.83 18.15
CA ILE A 163 -21.47 1.61 19.48
C ILE A 163 -23.02 1.59 19.46
N GLN A 164 -23.63 0.41 19.54
CA GLN A 164 -25.03 0.26 20.00
C GLN A 164 -25.06 0.12 21.52
#